data_AF-A0A512JDJ8-F1
#
_entry.id   AF-A0A512JDJ8-F1
#
_cell.length_a   1.000
_cell.length_b   1.000
_cell.length_c   1.000
_cell.angle_alpha   90.00
_cell.angle_beta   90.00
_cell.angle_gamma   90.00
#
_symmetry.space_group_name_H-M   'P 1'
#
loop_
_entity.id
_entity.type
_entity.pdbx_description
1 polymer ?
#
loop_
_entity_poly.entity_id
_entity_poly.type
_entity_poly.pdbx_seq_one_letter_code
_entity_poly.pdbx_strand_id
1 'polypeptide(L)' 'MARSRRLEEARNNHIDLTVDIVSAYLSNNHASVADLPGLIACVHAAVSGLTQTQETSEPQLKLVRRRHS' A
#
# COMPACT_ATOMS: atom_id res chain seq x y z
N MET A 1 -21.74 16.07 -11.13
CA MET A 1 -20.89 15.48 -12.20
C MET A 1 -19.39 15.70 -11.99
N ALA A 2 -18.91 16.91 -11.65
CA ALA A 2 -17.46 17.16 -11.51
C ALA A 2 -16.74 16.40 -10.37
N ARG A 3 -17.42 16.14 -9.25
CA ARG A 3 -16.84 15.44 -8.08
C ARG A 3 -16.51 13.96 -8.37
N SER A 4 -17.40 13.26 -9.08
CA SER A 4 -17.21 11.84 -9.42
C SER A 4 -16.02 11.64 -10.37
N ARG A 5 -15.81 12.59 -11.31
CA ARG A 5 -14.68 12.54 -12.25
C ARG A 5 -13.33 12.69 -11.55
N ARG A 6 -13.19 13.61 -10.60
CA ARG A 6 -11.94 13.76 -9.82
C ARG A 6 -11.56 12.52 -9.01
N LEU A 7 -12.55 11.80 -8.49
CA LEU A 7 -12.30 10.57 -7.74
C LEU A 7 -11.77 9.45 -8.67
N GLU A 8 -12.30 9.37 -9.90
CA GLU A 8 -11.80 8.44 -10.91
C GLU A 8 -10.39 8.81 -11.38
N GLU A 9 -10.11 10.10 -11.60
CA GLU A 9 -8.77 10.60 -11.94
C GLU A 9 -7.74 10.27 -10.84
N ALA A 10 -8.11 10.46 -9.57
CA ALA A 10 -7.27 10.08 -8.44
C ALA A 10 -7.03 8.56 -8.37
N ARG A 11 -8.08 7.75 -8.63
CA ARG A 11 -7.96 6.29 -8.67
C ARG A 11 -7.01 5.84 -9.80
N ASN A 12 -7.16 6.41 -10.99
CA ASN A 12 -6.31 6.08 -12.13
C ASN A 12 -4.86 6.47 -11.85
N ASN A 13 -4.62 7.63 -11.25
CA ASN A 13 -3.28 8.05 -10.84
C ASN A 13 -2.63 7.07 -9.83
N HIS A 14 -3.40 6.49 -8.89
CA HIS A 14 -2.85 5.48 -7.98
C HIS A 14 -2.50 4.16 -8.69
N ILE A 15 -3.28 3.78 -9.70
CA ILE A 15 -2.99 2.60 -10.53
C ILE A 15 -1.70 2.84 -11.32
N ASP A 16 -1.58 3.97 -12.01
CA ASP A 16 -0.38 4.33 -12.78
C ASP A 16 0.86 4.37 -11.89
N LEU A 17 0.78 5.01 -10.72
CA LEU A 17 1.87 5.01 -9.73
C LEU A 17 2.23 3.61 -9.22
N THR A 18 1.23 2.74 -9.01
CA THR A 18 1.49 1.35 -8.61
C THR A 18 2.25 0.60 -9.69
N VAL A 19 1.86 0.76 -10.96
CA VAL A 19 2.51 0.12 -12.10
C VAL A 19 3.96 0.58 -12.23
N ASP A 20 4.21 1.89 -12.08
CA ASP A 20 5.56 2.45 -12.16
C ASP A 20 6.47 1.91 -11.04
N ILE A 21 5.96 1.87 -9.80
CA ILE A 21 6.70 1.35 -8.64
C ILE A 21 7.06 -0.13 -8.82
N VAL A 22 6.08 -0.97 -9.19
CA VAL A 22 6.29 -2.41 -9.36
C VAL A 22 7.23 -2.68 -10.55
N SER A 23 7.11 -1.93 -11.64
CA SER A 23 8.00 -2.07 -12.81
C SER A 23 9.44 -1.68 -12.48
N ALA A 24 9.65 -0.60 -11.74
CA ALA A 24 10.98 -0.20 -11.25
C ALA A 24 11.58 -1.27 -10.33
N TYR A 25 10.77 -1.85 -9.43
CA TYR A 25 11.20 -2.94 -8.57
C TYR A 25 11.62 -4.17 -9.40
N LEU A 26 10.80 -4.63 -10.34
CA LEU A 26 11.11 -5.81 -11.16
C LEU A 26 12.26 -5.61 -12.14
N SER A 27 12.54 -4.37 -12.54
CA SER A 27 13.69 -4.06 -13.41
C SER A 27 15.03 -4.39 -12.74
N ASN A 28 15.06 -4.41 -11.41
CA ASN A 28 16.27 -4.65 -10.63
C ASN A 28 16.17 -5.86 -9.69
N ASN A 29 15.03 -6.55 -9.68
CA ASN A 29 14.74 -7.68 -8.79
C ASN A 29 13.97 -8.77 -9.53
N HIS A 30 14.25 -10.03 -9.21
CA HIS A 30 13.52 -11.16 -9.78
C HIS A 30 12.43 -11.61 -8.80
N ALA A 31 11.16 -11.58 -9.23
CA ALA A 31 10.02 -12.06 -8.46
C ALA A 31 9.35 -13.22 -9.18
N SER A 32 8.79 -14.17 -8.42
CA SER A 32 7.97 -15.24 -9.00
C SER A 32 6.67 -14.65 -9.56
N VAL A 33 6.20 -15.19 -10.68
CA VAL A 33 4.91 -14.80 -11.27
C VAL A 33 3.75 -15.06 -10.30
N ALA A 34 3.88 -16.08 -9.43
CA ALA A 34 2.89 -16.38 -8.40
C ALA A 34 2.81 -15.29 -7.31
N ASP A 35 3.90 -14.55 -7.07
CA ASP A 35 3.97 -13.53 -6.03
C ASP A 35 3.56 -12.13 -6.53
N LEU A 36 3.55 -11.92 -7.86
CA LEU A 36 3.18 -10.65 -8.49
C LEU A 36 1.81 -10.11 -8.06
N PRO A 37 0.72 -10.91 -8.02
CA PRO A 37 -0.58 -10.41 -7.60
C PRO A 37 -0.58 -9.88 -6.17
N GLY A 38 0.14 -10.57 -5.27
CA GLY A 38 0.28 -10.15 -3.87
C GLY A 38 1.09 -8.86 -3.74
N LEU A 39 2.21 -8.75 -4.46
CA LEU A 39 3.04 -7.55 -4.48
C LEU A 39 2.27 -6.33 -4.97
N ILE A 40 1.56 -6.45 -6.10
CA ILE A 40 0.76 -5.38 -6.68
C ILE A 40 -0.35 -4.94 -5.72
N ALA A 41 -1.06 -5.90 -5.10
CA ALA A 41 -2.11 -5.59 -4.13
C ALA A 41 -1.56 -4.82 -2.91
N CYS A 42 -0.41 -5.23 -2.36
CA CYS A 42 0.23 -4.56 -1.25
C CYS A 42 0.66 -3.12 -1.60
N VAL A 43 1.31 -2.92 -2.74
CA VAL A 43 1.75 -1.58 -3.19
C VAL A 43 0.54 -0.69 -3.45
N HIS A 44 -0.47 -1.19 -4.15
CA HIS A 44 -1.69 -0.43 -4.42
C HIS A 44 -2.41 -0.02 -3.13
N ALA A 45 -2.51 -0.93 -2.15
CA ALA A 45 -3.10 -0.64 -0.84
C ALA A 45 -2.30 0.42 -0.07
N ALA A 46 -0.97 0.33 -0.10
CA ALA A 46 -0.10 1.33 0.53
C ALA A 46 -0.29 2.72 -0.11
N VAL A 47 -0.21 2.82 -1.44
CA VAL A 47 -0.36 4.09 -2.18
C VAL A 47 -1.76 4.69 -1.96
N SER A 48 -2.80 3.86 -2.06
CA SER A 48 -4.18 4.32 -1.81
C SER A 48 -4.36 4.80 -0.36
N GLY A 49 -3.73 4.11 0.60
CA GLY A 49 -3.76 4.44 2.02
C GLY A 49 -3.10 5.76 2.37
N LEU A 50 -2.12 6.25 1.59
CA LEU A 50 -1.47 7.55 1.83
C LEU A 50 -2.44 8.73 1.74
N THR A 51 -3.50 8.60 0.95
CA THR A 51 -4.54 9.64 0.80
C THR A 51 -5.67 9.48 1.81
N GLN A 52 -5.73 8.34 2.50
CA GLN A 52 -6.69 8.08 3.53
C GLN A 52 -6.12 8.60 4.85
N THR A 53 -6.80 9.57 5.48
CA THR A 53 -6.54 9.89 6.88
C THR A 53 -6.84 8.65 7.71
N GLN A 54 -5.81 7.85 7.98
CA GLN A 54 -5.89 6.79 8.96
C GLN A 54 -5.98 7.48 10.32
N GLU A 55 -7.09 7.30 11.03
CA GLU A 55 -7.11 7.57 12.47
C GLU A 55 -6.06 6.64 13.08
N THR A 56 -4.92 7.23 13.45
CA THR A 56 -3.81 6.55 14.10
C THR A 56 -4.32 6.02 15.44
N SER A 57 -4.91 4.83 15.43
CA SER A 57 -5.15 4.07 16.64
C SER A 57 -3.77 3.70 17.17
N GLU A 58 -3.32 4.45 18.15
CA GLU A 58 -2.05 4.28 18.84
C GLU A 58 -1.85 2.79 19.16
N PRO A 59 -0.76 2.14 18.69
CA PRO A 59 -0.54 0.75 19.02
C PRO A 59 -0.33 0.69 20.53
N GLN A 60 -1.32 0.14 21.25
CA GLN A 60 -1.19 -0.27 22.64
C GLN A 60 -0.09 -1.33 22.71
N LEU A 61 1.16 -0.88 22.80
CA LEU A 61 2.32 -1.69 23.07
C LEU A 61 2.15 -2.22 24.49
N LYS A 62 1.40 -3.33 24.61
CA LYS A 62 1.30 -4.09 25.85
C LYS A 62 2.66 -4.71 26.11
N LEU A 63 3.53 -3.93 26.74
CA LEU A 63 4.84 -4.34 27.21
C LEU A 63 4.63 -5.39 28.30
N VAL A 64 4.49 -6.66 27.88
CA VAL A 64 4.48 -7.79 28.81
C VAL A 64 5.92 -7.93 29.31
N ARG A 65 6.24 -7.25 30.41
CA ARG A 65 7.46 -7.56 31.15
C ARG A 65 7.24 -8.93 31.75
N ARG A 66 7.65 -9.98 31.03
CA ARG A 66 7.78 -11.32 31.62
C ARG A 66 8.78 -11.19 32.76
N ARG A 67 8.27 -11.22 33.99
CA ARG A 67 9.10 -11.37 35.17
C ARG A 67 9.72 -12.76 35.06
N HIS A 68 11.00 -12.82 34.74
CA HIS A 68 11.76 -14.05 34.94
C HIS A 68 11.98 -14.23 36.44
N SER A 69 11.79 -15.49 36.87
CA SER A 69 11.85 -16.00 38.24
C SER A 69 13.23 -15.89 38.86
#